data_AF-M4FAK6-F1
#
_entry.id   AF-M4FAK6-F1
#
_cell.length_a   1.000
_cell.length_b   1.000
_cell.length_c   1.000
_cell.angle_alpha   90.00
_cell.angle_beta   90.00
_cell.angle_gamma   90.00
#
_symmetry.space_group_name_H-M   'P 1'
#
loop_
_entity.id
_entity.type
_entity.pdbx_description
1 polymer ?
#
loop_
_entity_poly.entity_id
_entity_poly.type
_entity_poly.pdbx_seq_one_letter_code
_entity_poly.pdbx_strand_id
1 'polypeptide(L)'
;MSLKGDTYWLPRDKVTEFFLIKFDFTAERFVRLALPLQSVERVDNNVLSVVSDEKLSVLHIDGRSNVMRIWVSNKVVDEEDLSWRSHCFLEGGFDKFELHVESFLLDEESNVAICSNADYVEDEYNTRI
;
A
#
# COMPACT_ATOMS: atom_id res chain seq x y z
N MET A 1 -1.46 5.41 -9.66
CA MET A 1 -0.08 5.90 -9.87
C MET A 1 0.38 5.55 -11.26
N SER A 2 1.34 6.28 -11.83
CA SER A 2 1.91 5.97 -13.15
C SER A 2 3.36 5.50 -13.00
N LEU A 3 3.74 4.47 -13.76
CA LEU A 3 5.10 3.95 -13.85
C LEU A 3 5.37 3.49 -15.29
N LYS A 4 6.43 4.00 -15.91
CA LYS A 4 6.80 3.71 -17.32
C LYS A 4 5.66 3.90 -18.33
N GLY A 5 4.75 4.83 -18.06
CA GLY A 5 3.61 5.12 -18.95
C GLY A 5 2.34 4.33 -18.64
N ASP A 6 2.43 3.28 -17.82
CA ASP A 6 1.27 2.49 -17.39
C ASP A 6 0.72 2.95 -16.04
N THR A 7 -0.56 2.70 -15.79
CA THR A 7 -1.24 3.11 -14.55
C THR A 7 -1.53 1.93 -13.65
N TYR A 8 -1.23 2.07 -12.36
CA TYR A 8 -1.34 1.04 -11.33
C TYR A 8 -2.20 1.53 -10.16
N TRP A 9 -3.03 0.65 -9.60
CA TRP A 9 -3.82 0.91 -8.40
C TRP A 9 -4.17 -0.38 -7.65
N LEU A 10 -4.56 -0.22 -6.38
CA LEU A 10 -4.96 -1.30 -5.47
C LEU A 10 -6.47 -1.24 -5.19
N PRO A 11 -7.32 -1.79 -6.07
CA PRO A 11 -8.73 -1.93 -5.74
C PRO A 11 -8.92 -2.95 -4.61
N ARG A 12 -10.02 -2.76 -3.89
CA ARG A 12 -10.50 -3.68 -2.87
C ARG A 12 -11.76 -4.37 -3.37
N ASP A 13 -11.76 -5.70 -3.41
CA ASP A 13 -12.99 -6.45 -3.70
C ASP A 13 -13.90 -6.52 -2.45
N LYS A 14 -15.21 -6.66 -2.68
CA LYS A 14 -16.26 -6.76 -1.66
C LYS A 14 -16.04 -7.91 -0.67
N VAL A 15 -15.25 -8.92 -1.07
CA VAL A 15 -15.02 -10.14 -0.29
C VAL A 15 -13.84 -10.02 0.67
N THR A 16 -12.93 -9.05 0.50
CA THR A 16 -11.81 -8.57 1.38
C THR A 16 -10.43 -8.54 0.73
N GLU A 17 -10.25 -9.11 -0.46
CA GLU A 17 -8.92 -9.18 -1.06
C GLU A 17 -8.51 -7.88 -1.76
N PHE A 18 -7.32 -7.40 -1.42
CA PHE A 18 -6.59 -6.41 -2.21
C PHE A 18 -5.81 -7.13 -3.31
N PHE A 19 -5.75 -6.52 -4.49
CA PHE A 19 -4.94 -7.00 -5.60
C PHE A 19 -4.38 -5.81 -6.37
N LEU A 20 -3.30 -6.03 -7.10
CA LEU A 20 -2.73 -4.99 -7.96
C LEU A 20 -3.33 -5.09 -9.35
N ILE A 21 -3.86 -3.98 -9.86
CA ILE A 21 -4.24 -3.86 -11.27
C ILE A 21 -3.27 -2.89 -11.96
N LYS A 22 -2.88 -3.26 -13.17
CA LYS A 22 -2.24 -2.41 -14.18
C LYS A 22 -3.23 -2.15 -15.32
N PHE A 23 -3.29 -0.92 -15.81
CA PHE A 23 -3.77 -0.64 -17.16
C PHE A 23 -2.57 -0.52 -18.09
N ASP A 24 -2.45 -1.46 -19.02
CA ASP A 24 -1.44 -1.47 -20.07
C ASP A 24 -1.94 -0.60 -21.22
N PHE A 25 -1.32 0.56 -21.44
CA PHE A 25 -1.71 1.46 -22.52
C PHE A 25 -1.26 0.96 -23.90
N THR A 26 -0.27 0.09 -23.97
CA THR A 26 0.23 -0.48 -25.23
C THR A 26 -0.72 -1.54 -25.76
N ALA A 27 -1.23 -2.40 -24.87
CA ALA A 27 -2.16 -3.47 -25.19
C ALA A 27 -3.63 -3.10 -24.95
N GLU A 28 -3.90 -1.89 -24.47
CA GLU A 28 -5.23 -1.35 -24.12
C GLU A 28 -6.06 -2.30 -23.23
N ARG A 29 -5.44 -2.87 -22.20
CA ARG A 29 -6.09 -3.90 -21.34
C ARG A 29 -5.78 -3.72 -19.86
N PHE A 30 -6.67 -4.27 -19.03
CA PHE A 30 -6.43 -4.43 -17.60
C PHE A 30 -5.72 -5.76 -17.33
N VAL A 31 -4.69 -5.70 -16.48
CA VAL A 31 -3.91 -6.86 -16.06
C VAL A 31 -3.91 -6.94 -14.55
N ARG A 32 -4.23 -8.11 -14.02
CA ARG A 32 -4.13 -8.41 -12.59
C ARG A 32 -2.72 -8.93 -12.31
N LEU A 33 -2.02 -8.26 -11.41
CA LEU A 33 -0.66 -8.58 -11.02
C LEU A 33 -0.64 -9.23 -9.63
N ALA A 34 0.38 -10.05 -9.39
CA ALA A 34 0.58 -10.67 -8.09
C ALA A 34 0.88 -9.62 -7.02
N LEU A 35 0.14 -9.68 -5.90
CA LEU A 35 0.37 -8.85 -4.72
C LEU A 35 1.04 -9.73 -3.65
N PRO A 36 2.04 -9.24 -2.91
CA PRO A 36 2.80 -10.08 -1.98
C PRO A 36 2.09 -10.36 -0.65
N LEU A 37 0.90 -9.80 -0.49
CA LEU A 37 0.07 -9.92 0.69
C LEU A 37 -1.29 -10.47 0.32
N GLN A 38 -1.75 -11.42 1.12
CA GLN A 38 -3.16 -11.74 1.22
C GLN A 38 -3.69 -10.86 2.34
N SER A 39 -4.11 -9.63 1.99
CA SER A 39 -4.88 -8.81 2.93
C SER A 39 -6.30 -9.39 2.94
N VAL A 40 -6.66 -9.96 4.08
CA VAL A 40 -7.93 -10.68 4.28
C VAL A 40 -8.85 -9.92 5.24
N GLU A 41 -8.33 -8.91 5.93
CA GLU A 41 -9.05 -8.26 7.01
C GLU A 41 -9.61 -6.91 6.58
N ARG A 42 -10.78 -6.56 7.12
CA ARG A 42 -11.44 -5.33 6.73
C ARG A 42 -10.73 -4.06 7.22
N VAL A 43 -9.93 -4.21 8.25
CA VAL A 43 -9.23 -3.15 8.99
C VAL A 43 -7.84 -2.87 8.46
N ASP A 44 -7.36 -3.66 7.49
CA ASP A 44 -6.04 -3.46 6.90
C ASP A 44 -6.01 -2.16 6.09
N ASN A 45 -4.92 -1.41 6.25
CA ASN A 45 -4.62 -0.26 5.41
C ASN A 45 -3.52 -0.61 4.40
N ASN A 46 -3.84 -0.47 3.12
CA ASN A 46 -2.92 -0.77 2.02
C ASN A 46 -2.77 0.45 1.12
N VAL A 47 -1.54 0.90 0.96
CA VAL A 47 -1.21 2.09 0.16
C VAL A 47 -0.18 1.71 -0.89
N LEU A 48 -0.38 2.19 -2.11
CA LEU A 48 0.53 1.97 -3.23
C LEU A 48 1.41 3.21 -3.42
N SER A 49 2.72 3.03 -3.64
CA SER A 49 3.66 4.11 -3.97
C SER A 49 4.66 3.71 -5.07
N VAL A 50 5.27 4.72 -5.71
CA VAL A 50 6.39 4.54 -6.65
C VAL A 50 7.67 4.87 -5.91
N VAL A 51 8.65 3.97 -5.97
CA VAL A 51 9.95 4.14 -5.28
C VAL A 51 11.02 4.69 -6.22
N SER A 52 10.94 4.31 -7.49
CA SER A 52 11.83 4.77 -8.55
C SER A 52 11.12 4.61 -9.90
N ASP A 53 11.77 5.03 -10.98
CA ASP A 53 11.24 4.92 -12.35
C ASP A 53 10.96 3.47 -12.81
N GLU A 54 11.31 2.47 -12.00
CA GLU A 54 11.15 1.06 -12.36
C GLU A 54 10.51 0.19 -11.28
N LYS A 55 10.15 0.70 -10.10
CA LYS A 55 9.68 -0.13 -8.99
C LYS A 55 8.44 0.44 -8.31
N LEU A 56 7.57 -0.47 -7.90
CA LEU A 56 6.41 -0.20 -7.06
C LEU A 56 6.73 -0.56 -5.62
N SER A 57 6.03 0.07 -4.69
CA SER A 57 5.96 -0.36 -3.31
C SER A 57 4.53 -0.39 -2.81
N VAL A 58 4.28 -1.28 -1.85
CA VAL A 58 3.00 -1.42 -1.17
C VAL A 58 3.26 -1.38 0.32
N LEU A 59 2.72 -0.37 0.99
CA LEU A 59 2.65 -0.32 2.44
C LEU A 59 1.40 -1.09 2.87
N HIS A 60 1.58 -1.96 3.85
CA HIS A 60 0.53 -2.76 4.48
C HIS A 60 0.62 -2.61 5.99
N ILE A 61 -0.45 -2.12 6.59
CA ILE A 61 -0.66 -2.12 8.04
C ILE A 61 -1.67 -3.21 8.35
N ASP A 62 -1.23 -4.20 9.11
CA ASP A 62 -2.09 -5.24 9.65
C ASP A 62 -2.90 -4.66 10.81
N GLY A 63 -4.22 -4.60 10.66
CA GLY A 63 -5.09 -3.98 11.67
C GLY A 63 -5.24 -4.78 12.98
N ARG A 64 -4.72 -6.01 13.07
CA ARG A 64 -4.73 -6.81 14.31
C ARG A 64 -3.42 -6.69 15.07
N SER A 65 -2.30 -6.75 14.35
CA SER A 65 -0.97 -6.72 14.97
C SER A 65 -0.37 -5.32 15.01
N ASN A 66 -0.95 -4.35 14.29
CA ASN A 66 -0.42 -3.01 14.12
C ASN A 66 1.04 -2.99 13.64
N VAL A 67 1.39 -4.00 12.83
CA VAL A 67 2.69 -4.11 12.18
C VAL A 67 2.61 -3.47 10.81
N MET A 68 3.52 -2.53 10.55
CA MET A 68 3.66 -1.88 9.25
C MET A 68 4.78 -2.55 8.46
N ARG A 69 4.41 -3.14 7.33
CA ARG A 69 5.34 -3.72 6.35
C ARG A 69 5.27 -2.93 5.06
N ILE A 70 6.43 -2.68 4.46
CA ILE A 70 6.49 -2.16 3.09
C ILE A 70 7.13 -3.22 2.21
N TRP A 71 6.39 -3.59 1.17
CA TRP A 71 6.84 -4.47 0.11
C TRP A 71 7.34 -3.61 -1.04
N VAL A 72 8.46 -3.99 -1.64
CA VAL A 72 9.01 -3.34 -2.83
C VAL A 72 9.12 -4.39 -3.91
N SER A 73 8.67 -4.06 -5.11
CA SER A 73 8.79 -4.96 -6.25
C SER A 73 10.25 -5.06 -6.70
N ASN A 74 10.58 -6.13 -7.43
CA ASN A 74 11.70 -6.07 -8.37
C ASN A 74 11.41 -5.02 -9.46
N LYS A 75 12.37 -4.81 -10.37
CA LYS A 75 12.14 -3.95 -11.52
C LYS A 75 10.93 -4.47 -12.29
N VAL A 76 9.95 -3.61 -12.53
CA VAL A 76 8.80 -3.90 -13.36
C VAL A 76 9.29 -3.89 -14.81
N VAL A 77 9.65 -5.07 -15.30
CA VAL A 77 10.08 -5.31 -16.68
C VAL A 77 8.97 -6.05 -17.43
N ASP A 78 8.41 -7.11 -16.84
CA ASP A 78 7.33 -7.91 -17.40
C ASP A 78 6.26 -8.28 -16.35
N GLU A 79 5.03 -8.52 -16.82
CA GLU A 79 3.85 -8.79 -15.98
C GLU A 79 3.98 -10.10 -15.18
N GLU A 80 4.62 -11.11 -15.77
CA GLU A 80 4.72 -12.48 -15.20
C GLU A 80 5.85 -12.63 -14.17
N ASP A 81 6.84 -11.74 -14.18
CA ASP A 81 8.04 -11.81 -13.32
C ASP A 81 7.98 -10.86 -12.12
N LEU A 82 6.80 -10.29 -11.80
CA LEU A 82 6.65 -9.38 -10.69
C LEU A 82 6.83 -10.11 -9.35
N SER A 83 7.99 -9.91 -8.74
CA SER A 83 8.34 -10.47 -7.43
C SER A 83 8.56 -9.34 -6.42
N TRP A 84 8.45 -9.66 -5.14
CA TRP A 84 8.43 -8.66 -4.08
C TRP A 84 9.40 -9.02 -2.96
N ARG A 85 10.01 -7.99 -2.37
CA ARG A 85 10.80 -8.07 -1.14
C ARG A 85 10.15 -7.23 -0.05
N SER A 86 10.06 -7.74 1.16
CA SER A 86 9.52 -7.00 2.31
C SER A 86 10.62 -6.37 3.14
N HIS A 87 10.30 -5.21 3.72
CA HIS A 87 10.99 -4.65 4.87
C HIS A 87 9.94 -4.39 5.97
N CYS A 88 10.27 -4.74 7.21
CA CYS A 88 9.48 -4.35 8.38
C CYS A 88 10.05 -3.03 8.90
N PHE A 89 9.24 -1.96 8.88
CA PHE A 89 9.68 -0.65 9.32
C PHE A 89 9.27 -0.37 10.76
N LEU A 90 8.20 -1.02 11.23
CA LEU A 90 7.60 -0.68 12.49
C LEU A 90 6.74 -1.83 13.03
N GLU A 91 7.00 -2.21 14.28
CA GLU A 91 6.35 -3.33 14.97
C GLU A 91 5.94 -2.89 16.38
N GLY A 92 4.62 -2.91 16.65
CA GLY A 92 4.04 -2.57 17.94
C GLY A 92 3.95 -1.06 18.23
N GLY A 93 3.12 -0.70 19.21
CA GLY A 93 3.08 0.66 19.79
C GLY A 93 2.03 1.62 19.22
N PHE A 94 1.23 1.20 18.24
CA PHE A 94 0.17 2.04 17.63
C PHE A 94 -1.25 1.59 17.95
N ASP A 95 -1.47 0.66 18.90
CA ASP A 95 -2.81 0.35 19.43
C ASP A 95 -3.56 1.61 19.93
N LYS A 96 -2.82 2.69 20.23
CA LYS A 96 -3.37 3.98 20.67
C LYS A 96 -3.62 4.98 19.53
N PHE A 97 -3.18 4.69 18.32
CA PHE A 97 -3.29 5.56 17.16
C PHE A 97 -3.94 4.77 16.04
N GLU A 98 -5.15 5.13 15.61
CA GLU A 98 -5.72 4.62 14.37
C GLU A 98 -4.86 5.15 13.20
N LEU A 99 -3.76 4.46 12.90
CA LEU A 99 -2.84 4.86 11.84
C LEU A 99 -3.49 4.64 10.47
N HIS A 100 -4.11 5.69 9.95
CA HIS A 100 -4.58 5.73 8.58
C HIS A 100 -3.58 6.48 7.69
N VAL A 101 -2.63 5.73 7.10
CA VAL A 101 -1.75 6.23 6.05
C VAL A 101 -2.55 6.41 4.75
N GLU A 102 -2.47 7.59 4.14
CA GLU A 102 -3.09 7.88 2.84
C GLU A 102 -2.09 7.78 1.70
N SER A 103 -0.84 8.17 1.96
CA SER A 103 0.26 8.12 0.99
C SER A 103 1.58 7.92 1.72
N PHE A 104 2.57 7.37 1.02
CA PHE A 104 3.91 7.25 1.56
C PHE A 104 4.96 7.36 0.45
N LEU A 105 6.18 7.70 0.84
CA LEU A 105 7.37 7.67 0.00
C LEU A 105 8.42 6.81 0.71
N LEU A 106 9.13 5.99 -0.07
CA LEU A 106 10.21 5.15 0.44
C LEU A 106 11.52 5.54 -0.23
N ASP A 107 12.54 5.77 0.58
CA ASP A 107 13.93 5.84 0.14
C ASP A 107 14.61 4.49 0.39
N GLU A 108 14.93 3.76 -0.69
CA GLU A 108 15.58 2.43 -0.60
C GLU A 108 17.03 2.49 -0.14
N GLU A 109 17.73 3.62 -0.36
CA GLU A 109 19.15 3.77 -0.01
C GLU A 109 19.34 3.89 1.50
N SER A 110 18.57 4.78 2.13
CA SER A 110 18.60 5.00 3.58
C SER A 110 17.67 4.07 4.37
N ASN A 111 16.79 3.33 3.68
CA ASN A 111 15.68 2.57 4.30
C ASN A 111 14.85 3.46 5.23
N VAL A 112 14.38 4.59 4.71
CA VAL A 112 13.49 5.51 5.42
C VAL A 112 12.19 5.65 4.63
N ALA A 113 11.07 5.55 5.34
CA ALA A 113 9.74 5.80 4.78
C ALA A 113 9.11 7.03 5.43
N ILE A 114 8.54 7.91 4.61
CA ILE A 114 7.76 9.06 5.05
C ILE A 114 6.29 8.74 4.76
N CYS A 115 5.45 8.77 5.78
CA CYS A 115 4.02 8.50 5.67
C CYS A 115 3.23 9.78 5.92
N SER A 116 2.18 9.99 5.13
CA SER A 116 1.16 11.01 5.37
C SER A 116 -0.07 10.32 5.89
N ASN A 117 -0.57 10.80 7.02
CA ASN A 117 -1.73 10.25 7.69
C ASN A 117 -2.82 11.30 7.78
N ALA A 118 -4.08 10.85 7.72
CA ALA A 118 -5.22 11.67 8.10
C ALA A 118 -5.47 11.50 9.60
N ASP A 119 -5.42 12.60 10.34
CA ASP A 119 -5.89 12.62 11.71
C ASP A 119 -7.42 12.66 11.67
N TYR A 120 -8.08 11.55 12.03
CA TYR A 120 -9.49 11.60 12.38
C TYR A 120 -9.58 12.28 13.74
N VAL A 121 -9.85 13.58 13.74
CA VAL A 121 -10.36 14.24 14.94
C VAL A 121 -11.74 13.62 15.18
N GLU A 122 -11.89 12.83 16.23
CA GLU A 122 -13.23 12.53 16.75
C GLU A 122 -13.86 13.89 17.07
N ASP A 123 -14.78 14.35 16.22
CA ASP A 123 -15.69 15.41 16.59
C ASP A 123 -16.46 14.88 17.81
N GLU A 124 -16.02 15.26 19.02
CA GLU A 124 -16.79 15.13 20.23
C GLU A 124 -18.15 15.77 19.95
N TYR A 125 -19.16 14.95 19.66
CA TYR A 125 -20.56 15.36 19.75
C TYR A 125 -20.86 15.65 21.23
N ASN A 126 -20.38 16.80 21.70
CA ASN A 126 -20.78 17.41 22.95
C ASN A 126 -22.24 17.85 22.82
N THR A 127 -23.14 16.87 22.87
CA THR A 127 -24.55 17.11 23.12
C THR A 127 -24.65 17.50 24.59
N ARG A 128 -24.46 18.79 24.86
CA ARG A 128 -24.84 19.37 26.15
C ARG A 128 -26.37 19.32 26.24
N ILE A 129 -26.85 18.44 27.10
CA ILE A 129 -28.25 18.42 27.58
C ILE A 129 -28.41 19.55 28.60
#